data_AF-A0A960KU03-F1
#
_entry.id   AF-A0A960KU03-F1
#
_cell.length_a   1.000
_cell.length_b   1.000
_cell.length_c   1.000
_cell.angle_alpha   90.00
_cell.angle_beta   90.00
_cell.angle_gamma   90.00
#
_symmetry.space_group_name_H-M   'P 1'
#
loop_
_entity.id
_entity.type
_entity.pdbx_description
1 polymer ?
#
loop_
_entity_poly.entity_id
_entity_poly.type
_entity_poly.pdbx_seq_one_letter_code
_entity_poly.pdbx_strand_id
1 'polypeptide(L)' 'MSGQEAEGTYYRFNEQGYMVMLEPYHLMRGYCCGCECAHCPYEPQYEKGSRQIRDEVKQAFADFLDRRQQ' A
#
# COMPACT_ATOMS: atom_id res chain seq x y z
N MET A 1 12.25 -23.30 1.32
CA MET A 1 11.51 -22.85 2.51
C MET A 1 12.18 -21.60 3.05
N SER A 2 11.64 -20.43 2.78
CA SER A 2 12.07 -19.16 3.41
C SER A 2 11.06 -18.07 3.05
N GLY A 3 9.86 -18.18 3.62
CA GLY A 3 8.80 -17.18 3.48
C GLY A 3 9.05 -15.95 4.33
N GLN A 4 9.96 -15.08 3.90
CA GLN A 4 10.25 -13.81 4.58
C GLN A 4 10.10 -12.58 3.65
N GLU A 5 9.55 -12.74 2.45
CA GLU A 5 9.49 -11.66 1.45
C GLU A 5 8.29 -10.70 1.61
N ALA A 6 7.40 -10.91 2.58
CA ALA A 6 6.20 -10.08 2.77
C ALA A 6 6.41 -8.84 3.65
N GLU A 7 7.38 -8.88 4.58
CA GLU A 7 7.57 -7.88 5.64
C GLU A 7 8.25 -6.58 5.16
N GLY A 8 8.88 -6.60 3.99
CA GLY A 8 9.37 -5.37 3.36
C GLY A 8 8.36 -4.71 2.41
N THR A 9 7.37 -5.49 1.95
CA THR A 9 6.51 -5.09 0.84
C THR A 9 5.14 -4.61 1.28
N TYR A 10 4.56 -5.10 2.39
CA TYR A 10 3.17 -4.73 2.75
C TYR A 10 3.05 -4.08 4.13
N TYR A 11 3.82 -4.52 5.11
CA TYR A 11 3.77 -4.00 6.48
C TYR A 11 5.16 -4.13 7.10
N ARG A 12 5.61 -3.11 7.83
CA ARG A 12 6.89 -3.11 8.57
C ARG A 12 6.62 -3.02 10.07
N PHE A 13 7.46 -3.63 10.89
CA PHE A 13 7.43 -3.40 12.34
C PHE A 13 8.31 -2.20 12.69
N ASN A 14 7.83 -1.30 13.54
CA ASN A 14 8.67 -0.25 14.11
C ASN A 14 9.52 -0.81 15.26
N GLU A 15 10.52 -0.05 15.72
CA GLU A 15 11.40 -0.46 16.84
C GLU A 15 10.66 -0.67 18.16
N GLN A 16 9.42 -0.21 18.26
CA GLN A 16 8.52 -0.38 19.41
C GLN A 16 7.58 -1.60 19.24
N GLY A 17 7.72 -2.37 18.16
CA GLY A 17 6.93 -3.58 17.88
C GLY A 17 5.55 -3.31 17.25
N TYR A 18 5.24 -2.09 16.84
CA TYR A 18 3.98 -1.77 16.18
C TYR A 18 4.03 -2.09 14.68
N MET A 19 2.98 -2.74 14.18
CA MET A 19 2.81 -3.03 12.75
C MET A 19 2.37 -1.76 12.00
N VAL A 20 3.24 -1.25 11.14
CA VAL A 20 2.99 -0.10 10.27
C VAL A 20 2.65 -0.62 8.87
N MET A 21 1.40 -0.47 8.47
CA MET A 21 0.92 -0.85 7.14
C MET A 21 1.38 0.17 6.10
N LEU A 22 2.02 -0.31 5.03
CA LEU A 22 2.54 0.53 3.96
C LEU A 22 1.47 0.78 2.89
N GLU A 23 1.75 1.68 1.94
CA GLU A 23 0.88 2.00 0.80
C GLU A 23 0.36 0.76 0.03
N PRO A 24 1.19 -0.24 -0.34
CA PRO A 24 0.73 -1.45 -1.02
C PRO A 24 -0.29 -2.27 -0.23
N TYR A 25 -0.29 -2.23 1.11
CA TYR A 25 -1.36 -2.84 1.90
C TYR A 25 -2.70 -2.13 1.69
N HIS A 26 -2.66 -0.79 1.63
CA HIS A 26 -3.84 0.00 1.32
C HIS A 26 -4.31 -0.27 -0.11
N LEU A 27 -3.39 -0.42 -1.08
CA LEU A 27 -3.73 -0.80 -2.46
C LEU A 27 -4.38 -2.18 -2.55
N MET A 28 -3.85 -3.20 -1.86
CA MET A 28 -4.46 -4.54 -1.82
C MET A 28 -5.85 -4.53 -1.21
N ARG A 29 -6.11 -3.65 -0.26
CA ARG A 29 -7.45 -3.45 0.31
C ARG A 29 -8.47 -3.04 -0.76
N GLY A 30 -8.03 -2.30 -1.77
CA GLY A 30 -8.83 -1.95 -2.94
C GLY A 30 -9.91 -0.89 -2.71
N TYR A 31 -9.95 -0.25 -1.53
CA TYR A 31 -10.85 0.87 -1.24
C TYR A 31 -10.31 1.78 -0.12
N CYS A 32 -10.63 3.07 -0.21
CA CYS A 32 -10.39 4.06 0.82
C CYS A 32 -11.35 3.84 2.00
N CYS A 33 -10.80 3.83 3.21
CA CYS A 33 -11.56 3.62 4.44
C CYS A 33 -12.21 4.90 5.00
N GLY A 34 -11.84 6.07 4.49
CA GLY A 34 -12.31 7.37 5.02
C GLY A 34 -11.71 7.75 6.37
N CYS A 35 -10.64 7.10 6.82
CA CYS A 35 -10.02 7.32 8.14
C CYS A 35 -8.98 8.45 8.16
N GLU A 36 -9.12 9.46 7.31
CA GLU A 36 -8.21 10.62 7.26
C GLU A 36 -6.70 10.27 7.29
N CYS A 37 -6.30 9.24 6.52
CA CYS A 37 -4.94 8.73 6.54
C CYS A 37 -3.96 9.72 5.89
N ALA A 38 -2.89 10.09 6.60
CA ALA A 38 -1.89 11.05 6.10
C ALA A 38 -1.19 10.63 4.79
N HIS A 39 -1.06 9.33 4.54
CA HIS A 39 -0.48 8.75 3.32
C HIS A 39 -1.54 7.99 2.51
N CYS A 40 -2.73 8.57 2.34
CA CYS A 40 -3.79 7.94 1.56
C CYS A 40 -3.36 7.87 0.07
N PRO A 41 -3.21 6.66 -0.52
CA PRO A 41 -2.89 6.54 -1.95
C PRO A 41 -4.12 6.80 -2.84
N TYR A 42 -5.31 6.93 -2.23
CA TYR A 42 -6.59 7.13 -2.90
C TYR A 42 -6.91 8.61 -3.12
N GLU A 43 -7.55 8.90 -4.25
CA GLU A 43 -8.04 10.21 -4.65
C GLU A 43 -9.47 10.09 -5.17
N PRO A 44 -10.46 10.89 -4.71
CA PRO A 44 -10.36 11.95 -3.71
C PRO A 44 -10.01 11.42 -2.31
N GLN A 45 -9.20 12.20 -1.58
CA GLN A 45 -8.74 11.83 -0.24
C GLN A 45 -9.94 11.76 0.72
N TYR A 46 -9.91 10.79 1.63
CA TYR A 46 -10.88 10.64 2.73
C TYR A 46 -12.30 10.26 2.30
N GLU A 47 -12.49 9.87 1.03
CA GLU A 47 -13.77 9.40 0.53
C GLU A 47 -13.95 7.90 0.76
N LYS A 48 -14.79 7.53 1.73
CA LYS A 48 -15.07 6.13 2.06
C LYS A 48 -15.68 5.40 0.85
N GLY A 49 -14.99 4.36 0.38
CA GLY A 49 -15.41 3.57 -0.77
C GLY A 49 -14.81 4.00 -2.10
N SER A 50 -14.01 5.09 -2.13
CA SER A 50 -13.23 5.41 -3.33
C SER A 50 -12.22 4.30 -3.62
N ARG A 51 -12.18 3.86 -4.88
CA ARG A 51 -11.20 2.88 -5.39
C ARG A 51 -10.15 3.53 -6.29
N GLN A 52 -10.26 4.83 -6.50
CA GLN A 52 -9.40 5.58 -7.38
C GLN A 52 -8.10 5.88 -6.64
N ILE A 53 -6.99 5.38 -7.17
CA ILE A 53 -5.63 5.58 -6.66
C ILE A 53 -4.90 6.56 -7.56
N ARG A 54 -3.99 7.35 -7.01
CA ARG A 54 -3.18 8.28 -7.79
C ARG A 54 -2.39 7.53 -8.87
N ASP A 55 -2.33 8.11 -10.06
CA ASP A 55 -1.66 7.50 -11.21
C ASP A 55 -0.18 7.21 -10.93
N GLU A 56 0.49 8.09 -10.17
CA GLU A 56 1.88 7.92 -9.74
C GLU A 56 2.09 6.65 -8.91
N VAL A 57 1.17 6.37 -7.98
CA VAL A 57 1.22 5.18 -7.10
C VAL A 57 0.89 3.92 -7.90
N LYS A 58 -0.08 4.01 -8.81
CA LYS A 58 -0.46 2.91 -9.70
C LYS A 58 0.69 2.51 -10.63
N GLN A 59 1.38 3.49 -11.21
CA GLN A 59 2.53 3.26 -12.08
C GLN A 59 3.71 2.68 -11.30
N ALA A 60 4.04 3.24 -10.12
CA ALA A 60 5.11 2.71 -9.28
C ALA A 60 4.85 1.25 -8.85
N PHE A 61 3.59 0.89 -8.58
CA PHE A 61 3.22 -0.48 -8.25
C PHE A 61 3.31 -1.41 -9.49
N ALA A 62 2.85 -0.96 -10.66
CA ALA A 62 2.99 -1.71 -11.91
C ALA A 62 4.46 -1.95 -12.28
N ASP A 63 5.30 -0.92 -12.17
CA ASP A 63 6.74 -0.98 -12.44
C ASP A 63 7.45 -1.93 -11.46
N PHE A 64 7.05 -1.94 -10.20
CA PHE A 64 7.57 -2.89 -9.21
C PHE A 64 7.21 -4.34 -9.55
N LEU A 65 5.97 -4.59 -10.00
CA LEU A 65 5.54 -5.92 -10.41
C LEU A 65 6.27 -6.40 -11.67
N ASP A 66 6.50 -5.50 -12.62
CA ASP A 66 7.22 -5.78 -13.87
C ASP A 66 8.69 -6.17 -13.58
N ARG A 67 9.36 -5.44 -12.68
CA ARG A 67 10.75 -5.72 -12.28
C ARG A 67 10.93 -7.01 -11.49
N ARG A 68 9.91 -7.50 -10.79
CA ARG A 68 9.98 -8.78 -10.06
C ARG A 68 9.84 -10.01 -10.97
N GLN A 69 9.51 -9.83 -12.25
CA GLN A 69 9.42 -10.92 -13.24
C GLN A 69 10.67 -11.08 -14.12
N GLN A 70 11.78 -10.37 -13.83
CA GLN A 70 13.08 -10.51 -14.51
C GLN A 70 14.10 -11.29 -13.69
#